data_AF-A0A427YBR6-F1
#
_entry.id   AF-A0A427YBR6-F1
#
_cell.length_a   1.000
_cell.length_b   1.000
_cell.length_c   1.000
_cell.angle_alpha   90.00
_cell.angle_beta   90.00
_cell.angle_gamma   90.00
#
_symmetry.space_group_name_H-M   'P 1'
#
loop_
_entity.id
_entity.type
_entity.pdbx_description
1 polymer ?
#
loop_
_entity_poly.entity_id
_entity_poly.type
_entity_poly.pdbx_seq_one_letter_code
_entity_poly.pdbx_strand_id
1 'polypeptide(L)' 'MAPLTADAKRLRTIIISFPILVVTTAILYRRTYLGEEQRRIPGPNEVQRPGKDPKSILGDGTLGGAPWVPAGEEAQRR' A
#
# COMPACT_ATOMS: atom_id res chain seq x y z
N MET A 1 29.57 -13.90 16.18
CA MET A 1 29.48 -12.56 15.55
C MET A 1 30.24 -11.59 16.42
N ALA A 2 31.25 -10.91 15.90
CA ALA A 2 32.00 -9.91 16.67
C ALA A 2 31.10 -8.70 17.00
N PRO A 3 31.17 -8.13 18.21
CA PRO A 3 30.36 -6.97 18.58
C PRO A 3 30.77 -5.75 17.74
N LEU A 4 29.78 -5.05 17.15
CA LEU A 4 30.02 -3.81 16.41
C LEU A 4 30.57 -2.71 17.32
N THR A 5 31.54 -1.94 16.81
CA THR A 5 32.02 -0.70 17.43
C THR A 5 30.87 0.30 17.62
N ALA A 6 31.01 1.23 18.56
CA ALA A 6 29.96 2.22 18.85
C ALA A 6 29.59 3.06 17.61
N ASP A 7 30.59 3.41 16.79
CA ASP A 7 30.40 4.18 15.56
C ASP A 7 29.64 3.37 14.50
N ALA A 8 29.95 2.08 14.36
CA ALA A 8 29.25 1.21 13.43
C ALA A 8 27.76 1.04 13.82
N LYS A 9 27.44 1.03 15.12
CA LYS A 9 26.03 1.02 15.58
C LYS A 9 25.31 2.31 15.21
N ARG A 10 25.94 3.47 15.42
CA ARG A 10 25.38 4.78 15.05
C ARG A 10 25.16 4.89 13.54
N LEU A 11 26.14 4.46 12.74
CA LEU A 11 26.04 4.45 11.29
C LEU A 11 24.89 3.57 10.82
N ARG A 12 24.72 2.38 11.40
CA ARG A 12 23.58 1.49 11.11
C ARG A 12 22.25 2.18 11.41
N THR A 13 22.15 2.89 12.53
CA THR A 13 20.94 3.66 12.86
C THR A 13 20.65 4.72 11.81
N ILE A 14 21.65 5.50 11.40
CA ILE A 14 21.49 6.54 10.37
C ILE A 14 21.06 5.93 9.04
N ILE A 15 21.70 4.85 8.60
CA ILE A 15 21.35 4.15 7.34
C ILE A 15 19.89 3.69 7.34
N ILE A 16 19.36 3.27 8.50
CA ILE A 16 17.97 2.79 8.62
C ILE A 16 16.97 3.95 8.78
N SER A 17 17.30 4.98 9.57
CA SER A 17 16.37 6.08 9.86
C SER A 17 16.32 7.13 8.75
N PHE A 18 17.42 7.34 8.03
CA PHE A 18 17.53 8.36 6.99
C PHE A 18 16.52 8.18 5.84
N PRO A 19 16.30 6.97 5.27
CA PRO A 19 15.29 6.78 4.22
C PRO A 19 13.88 7.11 4.69
N ILE A 20 13.54 6.73 5.93
CA ILE A 20 12.23 7.00 6.53
C ILE A 20 12.03 8.52 6.65
N LEU A 21 13.06 9.22 7.12
CA LEU A 21 13.05 10.68 7.22
C LEU A 21 12.87 11.33 5.83
N VAL A 22 13.61 10.89 4.82
CA VAL A 22 13.48 11.43 3.45
C VAL A 22 12.07 11.24 2.89
N VAL A 23 11.50 10.03 3.01
CA VAL A 23 10.15 9.73 2.50
C VAL A 23 9.10 10.57 3.22
N THR A 24 9.15 10.62 4.56
CA THR A 24 8.20 11.40 5.35
C THR A 24 8.29 12.89 5.04
N THR A 25 9.50 13.45 4.96
CA THR A 25 9.69 14.85 4.55
C THR A 25 9.14 15.11 3.15
N ALA A 26 9.38 14.22 2.19
CA ALA A 26 8.87 14.38 0.82
C ALA A 26 7.33 14.35 0.76
N ILE A 27 6.69 13.43 1.48
CA ILE A 27 5.22 13.36 1.56
C ILE A 27 4.65 14.63 2.21
N LEU A 28 5.24 15.06 3.32
CA LEU A 28 4.81 16.28 3.99
C LEU A 28 5.00 17.50 3.09
N TYR A 29 6.12 17.63 2.40
CA TYR A 29 6.37 18.72 1.47
C TYR A 29 5.32 18.78 0.35
N ARG A 30 4.99 17.63 -0.24
CA ARG A 30 3.92 17.56 -1.26
C ARG A 30 2.56 17.99 -0.70
N ARG A 31 2.25 17.58 0.52
CA ARG A 31 0.96 17.87 1.16
C ARG A 31 0.83 19.29 1.68
N THR A 32 1.86 19.81 2.35
CA THR A 32 1.81 21.11 3.06
C THR A 32 2.24 22.27 2.19
N TYR A 33 3.18 22.05 1.27
CA TYR A 33 3.76 23.11 0.46
C TYR A 33 3.23 23.10 -0.98
N LEU A 34 3.16 21.93 -1.62
CA LEU A 34 2.65 21.83 -3.00
C LEU A 34 1.11 21.76 -3.07
N GLY A 35 0.43 21.63 -1.93
CA GLY A 35 -1.03 21.60 -1.85
C GLY A 35 -1.66 20.39 -2.54
N GLU A 36 -0.92 19.29 -2.72
CA GLU A 36 -1.49 18.05 -3.27
C GLU A 36 -2.66 17.60 -2.37
N GLU A 37 -3.85 17.47 -2.94
CA GLU A 37 -5.05 17.09 -2.19
C GLU A 37 -4.85 15.71 -1.55
N GLN A 38 -5.05 15.63 -0.23
CA GLN A 38 -5.10 14.35 0.47
C GLN A 38 -6.24 13.53 -0.15
N ARG A 39 -5.93 12.35 -0.72
CA ARG A 39 -6.96 11.42 -1.20
C ARG A 39 -7.98 11.22 -0.08
N ARG A 40 -9.23 11.60 -0.35
CA ARG A 40 -10.33 11.40 0.59
C ARG A 40 -10.55 9.92 0.70
N ILE A 41 -10.48 9.40 1.93
CA ILE A 41 -10.94 8.04 2.19
C ILE A 41 -12.45 8.08 1.94
N PRO A 42 -12.98 7.27 1.01
CA PRO A 42 -14.41 7.26 0.75
C PRO A 42 -15.14 6.99 2.06
N GLY A 43 -16.12 7.83 2.37
CA GLY A 43 -16.91 7.65 3.58
C GLY A 43 -17.62 6.29 3.55
N PRO A 44 -18.07 5.75 4.70
CA PRO A 44 -18.79 4.47 4.76
C PRO A 44 -20.01 4.39 3.83
N ASN A 45 -20.60 5.54 3.51
CA ASN A 45 -21.75 5.69 2.62
C ASN A 45 -21.37 5.89 1.14
N GLU A 46 -20.10 6.16 0.84
CA GLU A 46 -19.57 6.36 -0.52
C GLU A 46 -19.16 5.03 -1.17
N VAL A 47 -18.87 4.02 -0.33
CA VAL A 47 -18.65 2.61 -0.74
C VAL A 47 -19.96 1.94 -1.23
N GLN A 48 -21.12 2.57 -1.00
CA GLN A 48 -22.46 2.01 -1.27
C GLN A 48 -23.13 2.52 -2.54
N ARG A 49 -22.39 3.03 -3.54
CA ARG A 49 -22.95 3.15 -4.90
C ARG A 49 -22.50 1.97 -5.74
N PRO A 50 -23.30 0.88 -5.83
CA PRO A 50 -23.09 -0.15 -6.82
C PRO A 50 -23.45 0.44 -8.19
N GLY A 51 -22.46 1.08 -8.84
CA GLY A 51 -22.50 1.31 -10.26
C GLY A 51 -22.35 -0.02 -10.99
N LYS A 52 -23.46 -0.74 -11.17
CA LYS A 52 -23.78 -1.63 -12.29
C LYS A 52 -22.62 -2.30 -13.04
N ASP A 53 -21.79 -3.09 -12.35
CA ASP A 53 -20.96 -4.13 -12.96
C ASP A 53 -21.36 -5.48 -12.35
N PRO A 54 -21.90 -6.44 -13.14
CA PRO A 54 -22.58 -7.63 -12.63
C PRO A 54 -21.64 -8.77 -12.17
N LYS A 55 -20.45 -8.44 -11.66
CA LYS A 55 -19.54 -9.42 -11.04
C LYS A 55 -18.96 -8.85 -9.76
N SER A 56 -19.83 -8.62 -8.78
CA SER A 56 -19.41 -8.34 -7.42
C SER A 56 -18.60 -9.51 -6.88
N ILE A 57 -17.49 -9.19 -6.19
CA ILE A 57 -16.53 -10.09 -5.55
C ILE A 57 -17.13 -10.76 -4.28
N LEU A 58 -18.46 -10.78 -4.18
CA LEU A 58 -19.19 -11.27 -3.01
C LEU A 58 -20.46 -11.99 -3.47
N GLY A 59 -20.31 -12.89 -4.44
CA GLY A 59 -21.29 -13.94 -4.72
C GLY A 59 -20.95 -15.16 -3.88
N ASP A 60 -21.92 -15.61 -3.08
CA ASP A 60 -21.99 -16.92 -2.44
C ASP A 60 -20.69 -17.47 -1.83
N GLY A 61 -20.39 -17.00 -0.60
CA GLY A 61 -19.76 -17.82 0.45
C GLY A 61 -18.38 -18.42 0.16
N THR A 62 -17.72 -18.06 -0.93
CA THR A 62 -16.39 -18.53 -1.29
C THR A 62 -15.47 -17.32 -1.38
N LEU A 63 -14.41 -17.33 -0.58
CA LEU A 63 -13.35 -16.33 -0.59
C LEU A 63 -12.75 -16.26 -2.00
N GLY A 64 -13.28 -15.33 -2.80
CA GLY A 64 -12.89 -15.12 -4.18
C GLY A 64 -11.46 -14.60 -4.27
N GLY A 65 -10.70 -15.23 -5.17
CA GLY A 65 -9.40 -14.87 -5.71
C GLY A 65 -8.74 -13.61 -5.17
N ALA A 66 -7.59 -13.82 -4.53
CA ALA A 66 -6.72 -12.74 -4.15
C ALA A 66 -6.38 -11.83 -5.35
N PRO A 67 -6.31 -10.50 -5.17
CA PRO A 67 -6.21 -9.52 -6.25
C PRO A 67 -4.89 -9.56 -7.05
N TRP A 68 -3.95 -10.43 -6.67
CA TRP A 68 -2.68 -10.64 -7.37
C TRP A 68 -2.70 -11.83 -8.33
N VAL A 69 -3.83 -12.54 -8.47
CA VAL A 69 -3.95 -13.63 -9.45
C VAL A 69 -4.34 -13.05 -10.82
N PRO A 70 -3.47 -13.09 -11.83
CA PRO A 70 -3.80 -12.62 -13.17
C PRO A 70 -4.90 -13.51 -13.77
N ALA A 71 -5.98 -12.87 -14.21
CA ALA A 71 -7.23 -13.49 -14.68
C ALA A 71 -7.11 -14.19 -16.05
N GLY A 72 -6.15 -15.11 -16.20
CA GLY A 72 -5.90 -15.80 -17.47
C GLY A 72 -5.45 -17.25 -17.37
N GLU A 73 -5.14 -17.78 -16.18
CA GLU A 73 -4.50 -19.10 -16.08
C GLU A 73 -5.47 -20.28 -15.93
N GLU A 74 -6.72 -20.04 -15.51
CA GLU A 74 -7.67 -21.12 -15.23
C GLU A 74 -8.54 -21.56 -16.43
N ALA A 75 -8.43 -20.89 -17.59
CA ALA A 75 -9.23 -21.24 -18.77
C ALA A 75 -8.62 -22.31 -19.68
N GLN A 76 -7.37 -22.75 -19.43
CA GLN A 76 -6.61 -23.61 -20.36
C GLN A 76 -6.20 -24.97 -19.78
N ARG A 77 -7.11 -25.62 -19.04
CA ARG A 77 -7.06 -27.07 -18.81
C ARG A 77 -8.47 -27.66 -18.85
N ARG A 78 -9.02 -27.76 -20.05
CA ARG A 78 -10.01 -28.78 -20.43
C ARG A 78 -9.62 -29.35 -21.78
#